data_AF-F8PMX6-F1
#
_entry.id   AF-F8PMX6-F1
#
_cell.length_a   1.000
_cell.length_b   1.000
_cell.length_c   1.000
_cell.angle_alpha   90.00
_cell.angle_beta   90.00
_cell.angle_gamma   90.00
#
_symmetry.space_group_name_H-M   'P 1'
#
loop_
_entity.id
_entity.type
_entity.pdbx_description
1 polymer ?
#
loop_
_entity_poly.entity_id
_entity_poly.type
_entity_poly.pdbx_seq_one_letter_code
_entity_poly.pdbx_strand_id
1 'polypeptide(L)'
;MININVIVINEFLVSLLRSRRPDIVFQLWDHMEMLYGILPNDSTLNIVMKSAILAMKLDNESVRSTFQHMTLNSLFHRPKPEPTGRTEVISDIMQKLEGRRRSSAVGIWRNAPAWAVARQLFRDVLVGNWPWLQQVPQPATAIRTADAETAAFYPLQEFAQSMSLPFSSPKTPETLEQGGKGQIPLITEAQPDQKLYSSIVPTDVTFTPYIQLLGLSSLAREIPEALAWMRALKIHPSKKTLSIALVFWAEVSLRGPLFEDWAEKNSQSEYGRLLAWIRDWVGDEQTPTEWDIQRALRAVAKMRDDSFGRP
;
A
#
# COMPACT_ATOMS: atom_id res chain seq x y z
N MET A 1 20.48 33.57 2.00
CA MET A 1 20.22 32.21 1.51
C MET A 1 19.06 31.65 2.33
N ILE A 2 17.99 31.18 1.68
CA ILE A 2 16.87 30.56 2.38
C ILE A 2 17.31 29.14 2.77
N ASN A 3 17.38 28.85 4.07
CA ASN A 3 17.73 27.52 4.54
C ASN A 3 16.50 26.61 4.40
N ILE A 4 16.53 25.70 3.43
CA ILE A 4 15.42 24.77 3.17
C ILE A 4 15.53 23.65 4.20
N ASN A 5 14.46 23.44 4.99
CA ASN A 5 14.37 22.38 5.98
C ASN A 5 13.42 21.27 5.48
N VAL A 6 13.57 20.05 6.00
CA VAL A 6 12.71 18.88 5.73
C VAL A 6 11.23 19.19 5.94
N ILE A 7 10.91 20.08 6.88
CA ILE A 7 9.52 20.54 7.14
C ILE A 7 8.95 21.23 5.90
N VAL A 8 9.69 22.15 5.29
CA VAL A 8 9.24 22.89 4.09
C VAL A 8 9.08 21.95 2.91
N ILE A 9 10.00 20.99 2.75
CA ILE A 9 9.89 19.96 1.71
C ILE A 9 8.65 19.10 1.94
N ASN A 10 8.41 18.64 3.17
CA ASN A 10 7.23 17.82 3.48
C ASN A 10 5.91 18.57 3.21
N GLU A 11 5.81 19.87 3.55
CA GLU A 11 4.64 20.68 3.19
C GLU A 11 4.43 20.79 1.68
N PHE A 12 5.52 20.92 0.92
CA PHE A 12 5.47 20.91 -0.54
C PHE A 12 5.02 19.54 -1.09
N LEU A 13 5.56 18.44 -0.57
CA LEU A 13 5.13 17.08 -0.95
C LEU A 13 3.65 16.83 -0.61
N VAL A 14 3.16 17.31 0.53
CA VAL A 14 1.74 17.26 0.89
C VAL A 14 0.89 18.04 -0.10
N SER A 15 1.37 19.22 -0.54
CA SER A 15 0.68 20.03 -1.54
C SER A 15 0.59 19.30 -2.88
N LEU A 16 1.67 18.64 -3.33
CA LEU A 16 1.66 17.80 -4.53
C LEU A 16 0.69 16.62 -4.42
N LEU A 17 0.66 15.95 -3.26
CA LEU A 17 -0.30 14.88 -2.99
C LEU A 17 -1.75 15.40 -3.09
N ARG A 18 -2.05 16.57 -2.50
CA ARG A 18 -3.37 17.22 -2.60
C ARG A 18 -3.74 17.60 -4.03
N SER A 19 -2.76 18.01 -4.84
CA SER A 19 -2.93 18.29 -6.27
C SER A 19 -2.97 17.04 -7.15
N ARG A 20 -2.98 15.83 -6.56
CA ARG A 20 -2.99 14.54 -7.26
C ARG A 20 -1.79 14.37 -8.19
N ARG A 21 -0.60 14.77 -7.73
CA ARG A 21 0.69 14.64 -8.44
C ARG A 21 1.68 13.73 -7.71
N PRO A 22 1.36 12.45 -7.47
CA PRO A 22 2.28 11.54 -6.81
C PRO A 22 3.53 11.25 -7.66
N ASP A 23 3.45 11.41 -8.99
CA ASP A 23 4.57 11.30 -9.93
C ASP A 23 5.76 12.21 -9.55
N ILE A 24 5.46 13.44 -9.13
CA ILE A 24 6.49 14.41 -8.71
C ILE A 24 6.98 14.07 -7.30
N VAL A 25 6.11 13.57 -6.41
CA VAL A 25 6.51 13.15 -5.06
C VAL A 25 7.59 12.06 -5.13
N PHE A 26 7.42 11.08 -6.02
CA PHE A 26 8.40 10.00 -6.22
C PHE A 26 9.75 10.52 -6.71
N GLN A 27 9.75 11.44 -7.68
CA GLN A 27 11.00 12.05 -8.15
C GLN A 27 11.70 12.88 -7.09
N LEU A 28 10.92 13.65 -6.31
CA LEU A 28 11.48 14.43 -5.22
C LEU A 28 12.07 13.54 -4.13
N TRP A 29 11.46 12.38 -3.85
CA TRP A 29 12.03 11.38 -2.95
C TRP A 29 13.38 10.87 -3.46
N ASP A 30 13.45 10.43 -4.72
CA ASP A 30 14.64 9.83 -5.32
C ASP A 30 15.84 10.79 -5.35
N HIS A 31 15.57 12.10 -5.49
CA HIS A 31 16.59 13.12 -5.63
C HIS A 31 16.67 14.10 -4.46
N MET A 32 16.03 13.83 -3.31
CA MET A 32 15.91 14.81 -2.22
C MET A 32 17.26 15.26 -1.67
N GLU A 33 18.19 14.31 -1.51
CA GLU A 33 19.54 14.55 -1.03
C GLU A 33 20.35 15.37 -2.05
N MET A 34 20.25 15.04 -3.34
CA MET A 34 20.93 15.78 -4.41
C MET A 34 20.38 17.21 -4.57
N LEU A 35 19.06 17.38 -4.45
CA LEU A 35 18.36 18.65 -4.67
C LEU A 35 18.44 19.57 -3.45
N TYR A 36 18.46 19.05 -2.24
CA TYR A 36 18.34 19.89 -1.04
C TYR A 36 19.43 19.62 0.01
N GLY A 37 20.21 18.54 -0.13
CA GLY A 37 21.14 18.11 0.92
C GLY A 37 20.41 17.63 2.18
N ILE A 38 19.17 17.17 2.05
CA ILE A 38 18.29 16.78 3.16
C ILE A 38 17.98 15.29 3.03
N LEU A 39 18.03 14.58 4.15
CA LEU A 39 17.62 13.19 4.26
C LEU A 39 16.12 13.06 4.59
N PRO A 40 15.42 12.04 4.05
CA PRO A 40 14.00 11.83 4.33
C PRO A 40 13.77 11.43 5.79
N ASN A 41 12.63 11.83 6.34
CA ASN A 41 12.18 11.41 7.67
C ASN A 41 10.92 10.53 7.59
N ASP A 42 10.40 10.13 8.74
CA ASP A 42 9.16 9.35 8.90
C ASP A 42 7.95 10.01 8.21
N SER A 43 7.86 11.34 8.30
CA SER A 43 6.82 12.11 7.62
C SER A 43 6.97 12.06 6.10
N THR A 44 8.18 12.16 5.57
CA THR A 44 8.45 12.02 4.14
C THR A 44 8.06 10.63 3.64
N LEU A 45 8.43 9.57 4.36
CA LEU A 45 8.05 8.19 4.02
C LEU A 45 6.53 8.01 4.01
N ASN A 46 5.83 8.49 5.04
CA ASN A 46 4.37 8.46 5.11
C ASN A 46 3.71 9.16 3.90
N ILE A 47 4.26 10.29 3.43
CA ILE A 47 3.76 10.98 2.23
C ILE A 47 3.98 10.12 0.98
N VAL A 48 5.16 9.49 0.83
CA VAL A 48 5.44 8.58 -0.29
C VAL A 48 4.49 7.39 -0.32
N MET A 49 4.22 6.76 0.84
CA MET A 49 3.27 5.64 0.93
C MET A 49 1.86 6.06 0.51
N LYS A 50 1.40 7.24 0.96
CA LYS A 50 0.10 7.79 0.55
C LYS A 50 0.07 8.15 -0.93
N SER A 51 1.16 8.65 -1.48
CA SER A 51 1.32 8.92 -2.91
C SER A 51 1.23 7.65 -3.74
N ALA A 52 1.80 6.53 -3.27
CA ALA A 52 1.70 5.23 -3.92
C ALA A 52 0.26 4.69 -3.92
N ILE A 53 -0.47 4.82 -2.80
CA ILE A 53 -1.90 4.49 -2.73
C ILE A 53 -2.69 5.36 -3.72
N LEU A 54 -2.41 6.66 -3.77
CA LEU A 54 -3.10 7.58 -4.68
C LEU A 54 -2.80 7.27 -6.15
N ALA A 55 -1.55 6.94 -6.48
CA ALA A 55 -1.14 6.57 -7.83
C ALA A 55 -1.92 5.34 -8.31
N MET A 56 -2.00 4.29 -7.49
CA MET A 56 -2.77 3.09 -7.79
C MET A 56 -4.26 3.38 -8.04
N LYS A 57 -4.87 4.30 -7.28
CA LYS A 57 -6.25 4.73 -7.54
C LYS A 57 -6.41 5.48 -8.85
N LEU A 58 -5.45 6.37 -9.16
CA LEU A 58 -5.44 7.12 -10.42
C LEU A 58 -5.26 6.20 -11.64
N ASP A 59 -4.52 5.10 -11.48
CA ASP A 59 -4.37 4.09 -12.52
C ASP A 59 -5.68 3.34 -12.78
N ASN A 60 -6.42 2.97 -11.73
CA ASN A 60 -7.72 2.32 -11.86
C ASN A 60 -8.76 3.22 -12.56
N GLU A 61 -8.70 4.54 -12.37
CA GLU A 61 -9.55 5.50 -13.09
C GLU A 61 -9.24 5.56 -14.60
N SER A 62 -8.07 5.11 -15.05
CA SER A 62 -7.62 5.24 -16.42
C SER A 62 -7.47 3.88 -17.11
N VAL A 63 -8.38 3.57 -18.04
CA VAL A 63 -8.28 2.41 -18.95
C VAL A 63 -6.92 2.38 -19.70
N ARG A 64 -6.27 3.54 -19.85
CA ARG A 64 -4.94 3.67 -20.48
C ARG A 64 -3.81 3.10 -19.63
N SER A 65 -3.93 3.02 -18.31
CA SER A 65 -2.87 2.52 -17.42
C SER A 65 -2.65 1.01 -17.63
N THR A 66 -3.72 0.24 -17.85
CA THR A 66 -3.64 -1.20 -18.16
C THR A 66 -2.81 -1.49 -19.43
N PHE A 67 -2.96 -0.66 -20.46
CA PHE A 67 -2.14 -0.78 -21.67
C PHE A 67 -0.67 -0.42 -21.41
N GLN A 68 -0.39 0.51 -20.50
CA GLN A 68 0.98 0.86 -20.15
C GLN A 68 1.71 -0.26 -19.43
N HIS A 69 1.03 -0.98 -18.53
CA HIS A 69 1.59 -2.17 -17.89
C HIS A 69 1.94 -3.28 -18.90
N MET A 70 1.12 -3.44 -19.95
CA MET A 70 1.48 -4.34 -21.06
C MET A 70 2.69 -3.84 -21.85
N THR A 71 2.82 -2.52 -22.06
CA THR A 71 3.97 -1.95 -22.77
C THR A 71 5.26 -1.92 -21.95
N LEU A 72 5.20 -1.88 -20.61
CA LEU A 72 6.38 -1.98 -19.75
C LEU A 72 7.08 -3.33 -19.93
N ASN A 73 6.34 -4.39 -20.23
CA ASN A 73 6.88 -5.69 -20.57
C ASN A 73 7.33 -5.81 -22.04
N SER A 74 7.19 -4.74 -22.84
CA SER A 74 7.68 -4.77 -24.21
C SER A 74 9.20 -4.62 -24.21
N LEU A 75 9.88 -5.61 -24.79
CA LEU A 75 11.34 -5.72 -24.93
C LEU A 75 12.02 -4.55 -25.67
N PHE A 76 11.27 -3.50 -26.03
CA PHE A 76 11.73 -2.36 -26.82
C PHE A 76 11.75 -1.03 -26.06
N HIS A 77 11.32 -1.00 -24.79
CA HIS A 77 11.49 0.21 -23.98
C HIS A 77 12.94 0.36 -23.56
N ARG A 78 13.66 1.28 -24.21
CA ARG A 78 14.97 1.73 -23.72
C ARG A 78 14.75 2.53 -22.44
N PRO A 79 15.35 2.15 -21.30
CA PRO A 79 15.24 2.95 -20.08
C PRO A 79 15.76 4.36 -20.37
N LYS A 80 14.97 5.38 -20.01
CA LYS A 80 15.45 6.76 -20.05
C LYS A 80 16.64 6.85 -19.09
N PRO A 81 17.80 7.38 -19.51
CA PRO A 81 18.95 7.50 -18.61
C PRO A 81 18.54 8.32 -17.39
N GLU A 82 18.95 7.86 -16.20
CA GLU A 82 18.69 8.60 -14.97
C GLU A 82 19.39 9.96 -15.03
N PRO A 83 18.71 11.05 -14.65
CA PRO A 83 19.32 12.37 -14.63
C PRO A 83 20.45 12.39 -13.61
N THR A 84 21.67 12.60 -14.09
CA THR A 84 22.88 12.66 -13.25
C THR A 84 23.08 14.04 -12.64
N GLY A 85 22.56 15.09 -13.28
CA GLY A 85 22.75 16.47 -12.87
C GLY A 85 21.58 17.04 -12.07
N ARG A 86 21.89 17.81 -11.02
CA ARG A 86 20.90 18.62 -10.27
C ARG A 86 20.04 19.49 -11.19
N THR A 87 20.65 20.13 -12.20
CA THR A 87 19.98 21.00 -13.17
C THR A 87 18.98 20.24 -14.05
N GLU A 88 19.34 19.02 -14.45
CA GLU A 88 18.48 18.15 -15.26
C GLU A 88 17.25 17.70 -14.45
N VAL A 89 17.46 17.29 -13.20
CA VAL A 89 16.37 16.92 -12.28
C VAL A 89 15.41 18.09 -12.07
N ILE A 90 15.93 19.31 -11.80
CA ILE A 90 15.10 20.50 -11.64
C ILE A 90 14.30 20.80 -12.92
N SER A 91 14.95 20.73 -14.08
CA SER A 91 14.29 20.96 -15.37
C SER A 91 13.15 19.95 -15.62
N ASP A 92 13.36 18.66 -15.33
CA ASP A 92 12.34 17.62 -15.51
C ASP A 92 11.16 17.84 -14.55
N ILE A 93 11.43 18.17 -13.27
CA ILE A 93 10.39 18.49 -12.28
C ILE A 93 9.60 19.74 -12.69
N MET A 94 10.28 20.81 -13.12
CA MET A 94 9.62 22.04 -13.55
C MET A 94 8.78 21.82 -14.80
N GLN A 95 9.29 21.07 -15.78
CA GLN A 95 8.52 20.70 -16.97
C GLN A 95 7.25 19.91 -16.60
N LYS A 96 7.32 19.00 -15.62
CA LYS A 96 6.16 18.26 -15.11
C LYS A 96 5.19 19.12 -14.33
N LEU A 97 5.66 20.14 -13.62
CA LEU A 97 4.82 21.09 -12.89
C LEU A 97 4.08 22.03 -13.84
N GLU A 98 4.75 22.53 -14.88
CA GLU A 98 4.19 23.41 -15.90
C GLU A 98 3.23 22.69 -16.85
N GLY A 99 3.45 21.39 -17.07
CA GLY A 99 2.60 20.54 -17.87
C GLY A 99 1.15 20.53 -17.36
N ARG A 100 0.23 21.19 -18.08
CA ARG A 100 -1.22 21.13 -17.79
C ARG A 100 -1.80 19.73 -17.91
N ARG A 101 -1.13 18.84 -18.65
CA ARG A 101 -1.53 17.45 -18.81
C ARG A 101 -0.82 16.59 -17.77
N ARG A 102 -1.62 15.86 -16.99
CA ARG A 102 -1.10 14.81 -16.11
C ARG A 102 -0.26 13.85 -16.93
N SER A 103 0.90 13.46 -16.42
CA SER A 103 1.66 12.35 -17.01
C SER A 103 0.72 11.16 -17.16
N SER A 104 0.73 10.50 -18.31
CA SER A 104 -0.08 9.29 -18.50
C SER A 104 0.38 8.14 -17.59
N ALA A 105 1.57 8.25 -16.99
CA ALA A 105 2.23 7.23 -16.19
C ALA A 105 2.33 7.67 -14.72
N VAL A 106 1.19 7.97 -14.07
CA VAL A 106 1.18 8.36 -12.66
C VAL A 106 1.53 7.18 -11.75
N GLY A 107 1.14 5.97 -12.16
CA GLY A 107 1.39 4.70 -11.51
C GLY A 107 2.79 4.12 -11.58
N ILE A 108 3.69 4.72 -12.35
CA ILE A 108 5.00 4.12 -12.64
C ILE A 108 6.08 4.87 -11.86
N TRP A 109 6.84 4.14 -11.06
CA TRP A 109 7.98 4.63 -10.31
C TRP A 109 9.14 3.66 -10.49
N ARG A 110 10.35 4.15 -10.84
CA ARG A 110 11.53 3.32 -11.13
C ARG A 110 11.23 2.13 -12.08
N ASN A 111 10.47 2.41 -13.15
CA ASN A 111 10.02 1.43 -14.15
C ASN A 111 9.16 0.27 -13.61
N ALA A 112 8.59 0.41 -12.41
CA ALA A 112 7.71 -0.58 -11.79
C ALA A 112 6.43 0.10 -11.27
N PRO A 113 5.38 -0.67 -10.92
CA PRO A 113 4.21 -0.10 -10.25
C PRO A 113 4.62 0.62 -8.96
N ALA A 114 4.13 1.84 -8.76
CA ALA A 114 4.52 2.69 -7.64
C ALA A 114 4.23 2.05 -6.28
N TRP A 115 3.15 1.26 -6.17
CA TRP A 115 2.85 0.50 -4.97
C TRP A 115 3.91 -0.56 -4.67
N ALA A 116 4.49 -1.20 -5.69
CA ALA A 116 5.49 -2.24 -5.52
C ALA A 116 6.82 -1.64 -5.04
N VAL A 117 7.22 -0.51 -5.64
CA VAL A 117 8.41 0.24 -5.22
C VAL A 117 8.25 0.80 -3.82
N ALA A 118 7.09 1.38 -3.48
CA ALA A 118 6.82 1.89 -2.15
C ALA A 118 6.83 0.78 -1.08
N ARG A 119 6.26 -0.39 -1.39
CA ARG A 119 6.32 -1.57 -0.53
C ARG A 119 7.76 -2.00 -0.29
N GLN A 120 8.56 -2.11 -1.35
CA GLN A 120 9.96 -2.53 -1.24
C GLN A 120 10.76 -1.50 -0.45
N LEU A 121 10.59 -0.22 -0.75
CA LEU A 121 11.23 0.88 -0.03
C LEU A 121 10.92 0.83 1.48
N PHE A 122 9.66 0.63 1.87
CA PHE A 122 9.29 0.53 3.29
C PHE A 122 9.99 -0.65 3.97
N ARG A 123 10.06 -1.80 3.29
CA ARG A 123 10.79 -2.98 3.78
C ARG A 123 12.29 -2.71 3.88
N ASP A 124 12.89 -2.08 2.88
CA ASP A 124 14.32 -1.74 2.87
C ASP A 124 14.67 -0.77 4.00
N VAL A 125 13.82 0.24 4.24
CA VAL A 125 13.98 1.15 5.38
C VAL A 125 13.93 0.40 6.70
N LEU A 126 12.91 -0.45 6.91
CA LEU A 126 12.75 -1.19 8.16
C LEU A 126 13.87 -2.21 8.39
N VAL A 127 14.13 -3.05 7.41
CA VAL A 127 15.10 -4.15 7.53
C VAL A 127 16.53 -3.63 7.46
N GLY A 128 16.79 -2.57 6.69
CA GLY A 128 18.09 -1.90 6.67
C GLY A 128 18.44 -1.28 8.01
N ASN A 129 17.46 -0.66 8.69
CA ASN A 129 17.67 -0.06 10.02
C ASN A 129 17.61 -1.10 11.16
N TRP A 130 16.80 -2.16 11.02
CA TRP A 130 16.63 -3.23 12.02
C TRP A 130 16.70 -4.63 11.37
N PRO A 131 17.91 -5.14 11.04
CA PRO A 131 18.07 -6.40 10.31
C PRO A 131 17.45 -7.62 11.00
N TRP A 132 17.40 -7.61 12.34
CA TRP A 132 16.80 -8.69 13.14
C TRP A 132 15.28 -8.84 12.91
N LEU A 133 14.60 -7.86 12.31
CA LEU A 133 13.18 -7.97 11.94
C LEU A 133 12.91 -9.09 10.92
N GLN A 134 13.91 -9.50 10.14
CA GLN A 134 13.78 -10.64 9.21
C GLN A 134 13.46 -11.96 9.91
N GLN A 135 13.81 -12.07 11.20
CA GLN A 135 13.65 -13.29 12.00
C GLN A 135 12.36 -13.29 12.83
N VAL A 136 11.57 -12.21 12.78
CA VAL A 136 10.35 -12.09 13.58
C VAL A 136 9.29 -13.05 13.03
N PRO A 137 8.77 -13.99 13.84
CA PRO A 137 7.79 -14.97 13.37
C PRO A 137 6.45 -14.29 13.07
N GLN A 138 5.79 -14.74 12.00
CA GLN A 138 4.45 -14.27 11.66
C GLN A 138 3.41 -14.91 12.60
N PRO A 139 2.49 -14.13 13.19
CA PRO A 139 1.53 -14.64 14.18
C PRO A 139 0.37 -15.45 13.57
N ALA A 140 0.12 -15.28 12.28
CA ALA A 140 -0.92 -16.00 11.54
C ALA A 140 -0.50 -16.18 10.08
N THR A 141 -0.98 -17.24 9.45
CA THR A 141 -0.63 -17.62 8.08
C THR A 141 -1.86 -17.49 7.19
N ALA A 142 -1.69 -16.93 6.00
CA ALA A 142 -2.81 -16.76 5.07
C ALA A 142 -3.22 -18.12 4.51
N ILE A 143 -4.53 -18.41 4.50
CA ILE A 143 -5.06 -19.69 4.00
C ILE A 143 -5.14 -19.69 2.48
N ARG A 144 -5.41 -18.52 1.87
CA ARG A 144 -5.49 -18.36 0.41
C ARG A 144 -4.11 -17.98 -0.14
N THR A 145 -3.57 -18.81 -1.02
CA THR A 145 -2.40 -18.46 -1.83
C THR A 145 -2.85 -17.55 -2.99
N ALA A 146 -2.09 -16.48 -3.22
CA ALA A 146 -2.40 -15.44 -4.22
C ALA A 146 -2.49 -15.94 -5.68
N ASP A 147 -2.07 -17.18 -5.95
CA ASP A 147 -2.10 -17.80 -7.28
C ASP A 147 -3.51 -18.16 -7.77
N ALA A 148 -4.54 -17.99 -6.94
CA ALA A 148 -5.91 -17.98 -7.40
C ALA A 148 -6.23 -16.62 -8.04
N GLU A 149 -5.69 -16.37 -9.24
CA GLU A 149 -5.92 -15.18 -10.09
C GLU A 149 -7.42 -14.90 -10.41
N THR A 150 -8.33 -15.71 -9.87
CA THR A 150 -9.79 -15.57 -10.03
C THR A 150 -10.55 -15.47 -8.70
N ALA A 151 -9.87 -15.50 -7.55
CA ALA A 151 -10.53 -15.49 -6.25
C ALA A 151 -10.79 -14.06 -5.73
N ALA A 152 -12.03 -13.61 -5.96
CA ALA A 152 -12.81 -12.86 -4.98
C ALA A 152 -12.58 -11.33 -4.86
N PHE A 153 -12.78 -10.59 -5.94
CA PHE A 153 -12.97 -9.13 -5.87
C PHE A 153 -14.25 -8.66 -5.12
N TYR A 154 -15.11 -9.57 -4.61
CA TYR A 154 -16.47 -9.18 -4.19
C TYR A 154 -16.99 -9.59 -2.79
N PRO A 155 -16.38 -10.43 -1.94
CA PRO A 155 -17.03 -10.81 -0.68
C PRO A 155 -17.28 -9.62 0.26
N LEU A 156 -16.30 -8.71 0.39
CA LEU A 156 -16.47 -7.53 1.24
C LEU A 156 -17.30 -6.42 0.60
N GLN A 157 -17.30 -6.30 -0.74
CA GLN A 157 -18.16 -5.34 -1.42
C GLN A 157 -19.63 -5.80 -1.33
N GLU A 158 -19.90 -7.08 -1.56
CA GLU A 158 -21.21 -7.69 -1.36
C GLU A 158 -21.67 -7.58 0.10
N PHE A 159 -20.78 -7.80 1.07
CA PHE A 159 -21.10 -7.64 2.49
C PHE A 159 -21.32 -6.18 2.90
N ALA A 160 -20.49 -5.26 2.43
CA ALA A 160 -20.69 -3.83 2.67
C ALA A 160 -22.03 -3.37 2.08
N GLN A 161 -22.38 -3.88 0.89
CA GLN A 161 -23.67 -3.62 0.24
C GLN A 161 -24.82 -4.28 1.00
N SER A 162 -24.68 -5.52 1.50
CA SER A 162 -25.71 -6.24 2.24
C SER A 162 -26.02 -5.61 3.60
N MET A 163 -25.06 -4.92 4.23
CA MET A 163 -25.32 -4.14 5.44
C MET A 163 -26.04 -2.80 5.17
N SER A 164 -26.26 -2.43 3.91
CA SER A 164 -26.81 -1.11 3.53
C SER A 164 -28.14 -1.13 2.77
N LEU A 165 -28.71 -2.29 2.40
CA LEU A 165 -29.98 -2.37 1.65
C LEU A 165 -30.83 -3.62 2.00
N PRO A 166 -32.19 -3.55 1.92
CA PRO A 166 -33.07 -4.72 1.99
C PRO A 166 -33.03 -5.53 0.68
N PHE A 167 -32.98 -6.86 0.83
CA PHE A 167 -32.73 -7.88 -0.18
C PHE A 167 -33.49 -7.71 -1.51
N SER A 168 -32.75 -7.82 -2.62
CA SER A 168 -33.29 -8.27 -3.91
C SER A 168 -32.24 -9.16 -4.59
N SER A 169 -32.67 -10.36 -4.99
CA SER A 169 -31.84 -11.47 -5.47
C SER A 169 -31.06 -11.13 -6.75
N PRO A 170 -29.78 -11.54 -6.86
CA PRO A 170 -29.03 -11.40 -8.11
C PRO A 170 -29.18 -12.63 -9.01
N LYS A 171 -29.22 -12.36 -10.32
CA LYS A 171 -29.09 -13.33 -11.41
C LYS A 171 -27.62 -13.63 -11.69
N THR A 172 -27.32 -14.90 -11.92
CA THR A 172 -26.02 -15.47 -12.31
C THR A 172 -25.60 -15.05 -13.73
N PRO A 173 -24.34 -14.64 -13.97
CA PRO A 173 -23.76 -14.59 -15.31
C PRO A 173 -22.81 -15.76 -15.59
N GLU A 174 -22.80 -16.17 -16.86
CA GLU A 174 -22.00 -17.25 -17.46
C GLU A 174 -20.50 -16.88 -17.62
N THR A 175 -19.66 -17.89 -17.45
CA THR A 175 -18.19 -17.85 -17.46
C THR A 175 -17.62 -17.94 -18.89
N LEU A 176 -16.71 -17.04 -19.26
CA LEU A 176 -15.83 -17.17 -20.42
C LEU A 176 -14.39 -17.41 -19.94
N GLU A 177 -13.81 -18.54 -20.35
CA GLU A 177 -12.41 -18.90 -20.13
C GLU A 177 -11.50 -18.28 -21.19
N GLN A 178 -10.50 -17.48 -20.80
CA GLN A 178 -9.26 -17.29 -21.58
C GLN A 178 -8.07 -17.05 -20.64
N GLY A 179 -7.03 -17.88 -20.80
CA GLY A 179 -5.83 -17.89 -19.98
C GLY A 179 -4.70 -17.00 -20.49
N GLY A 180 -3.82 -16.61 -19.58
CA GLY A 180 -2.55 -15.96 -19.85
C GLY A 180 -1.65 -16.01 -18.62
N LYS A 181 -0.80 -17.03 -18.52
CA LYS A 181 0.19 -17.19 -17.43
C LYS A 181 1.24 -16.07 -17.52
N GLY A 182 1.07 -15.01 -16.75
CA GLY A 182 2.07 -13.95 -16.57
C GLY A 182 3.07 -14.32 -15.48
N GLN A 183 4.16 -14.99 -15.82
CA GLN A 183 5.30 -15.13 -14.90
C GLN A 183 5.94 -13.75 -14.69
N ILE A 184 5.92 -13.26 -13.45
CA ILE A 184 6.65 -12.06 -13.04
C ILE A 184 8.15 -12.42 -13.06
N PRO A 185 8.98 -11.77 -13.88
CA PRO A 185 10.41 -12.05 -13.90
C PRO A 185 11.06 -11.58 -12.59
N LEU A 186 11.62 -12.53 -11.83
CA LEU A 186 12.39 -12.30 -10.63
C LEU A 186 13.81 -11.85 -11.03
N ILE A 187 13.97 -10.59 -11.44
CA ILE A 187 15.29 -9.99 -11.67
C ILE A 187 15.91 -9.67 -10.31
N THR A 188 16.82 -10.52 -9.85
CA THR A 188 17.67 -10.25 -8.69
C THR A 188 18.94 -9.54 -9.18
N GLU A 189 18.84 -8.24 -9.42
CA GLU A 189 20.01 -7.38 -9.64
C GLU A 189 20.78 -7.20 -8.32
N ALA A 190 22.11 -7.17 -8.42
CA ALA A 190 23.04 -7.01 -7.31
C ALA A 190 22.66 -5.80 -6.45
N GLN A 191 22.50 -6.00 -5.13
CA GLN A 191 22.06 -4.94 -4.23
C GLN A 191 23.05 -3.76 -4.26
N PRO A 192 22.67 -2.61 -4.85
CA PRO A 192 23.48 -1.41 -4.74
C PRO A 192 23.49 -0.96 -3.28
N ASP A 193 24.56 -0.25 -2.89
CA ASP A 193 24.78 0.33 -1.56
C ASP A 193 23.47 0.60 -0.80
N GLN A 194 23.18 -0.23 0.21
CA GLN A 194 21.98 -0.09 1.02
C GLN A 194 22.02 1.28 1.70
N LYS A 195 21.28 2.25 1.16
CA LYS A 195 21.13 3.56 1.78
C LYS A 195 20.49 3.35 3.15
N LEU A 196 21.26 3.63 4.20
CA LEU A 196 20.76 3.59 5.57
C LEU A 196 19.89 4.82 5.82
N TYR A 197 18.61 4.59 6.10
CA TYR A 197 17.63 5.64 6.37
C TYR A 197 17.54 5.92 7.87
N SER A 198 18.67 6.27 8.49
CA SER A 198 18.80 6.44 9.95
C SER A 198 17.87 7.50 10.55
N SER A 199 17.45 8.49 9.75
CA SER A 199 16.51 9.55 10.15
C SER A 199 15.05 9.10 10.19
N ILE A 200 14.73 7.90 9.71
CA ILE A 200 13.36 7.39 9.66
C ILE A 200 13.10 6.48 10.86
N VAL A 201 12.31 6.97 11.81
CA VAL A 201 11.81 6.18 12.94
C VAL A 201 10.34 5.82 12.68
N PRO A 202 10.02 4.55 12.43
CA PRO A 202 8.66 4.14 12.13
C PRO A 202 7.74 4.32 13.34
N THR A 203 6.51 4.74 13.09
CA THR A 203 5.43 4.95 14.07
C THR A 203 4.12 4.35 13.55
N ASP A 204 3.06 4.32 14.36
CA ASP A 204 1.71 3.93 13.90
C ASP A 204 1.32 4.69 12.63
N VAL A 205 1.64 5.98 12.56
CA VAL A 205 1.33 6.86 11.41
C VAL A 205 2.01 6.38 10.12
N THR A 206 3.21 5.79 10.20
CA THR A 206 3.91 5.22 9.03
C THR A 206 3.40 3.84 8.65
N PHE A 207 2.98 3.03 9.63
CA PHE A 207 2.45 1.69 9.40
C PHE A 207 1.02 1.70 8.85
N THR A 208 0.17 2.66 9.24
CA THR A 208 -1.20 2.76 8.72
C THR A 208 -1.27 2.80 7.18
N PRO A 209 -0.57 3.70 6.46
CA PRO A 209 -0.59 3.71 4.99
C PRO A 209 0.13 2.48 4.41
N TYR A 210 1.12 1.90 5.09
CA TYR A 210 1.73 0.66 4.61
C TYR A 210 0.72 -0.51 4.61
N ILE A 211 -0.02 -0.70 5.71
CA ILE A 211 -1.08 -1.71 5.81
C ILE A 211 -2.18 -1.45 4.78
N GLN A 212 -2.57 -0.18 4.57
CA GLN A 212 -3.52 0.17 3.51
C GLN A 212 -2.99 -0.18 2.12
N LEU A 213 -1.72 0.11 1.85
CA LEU A 213 -1.06 -0.24 0.59
C LEU A 213 -1.12 -1.75 0.37
N LEU A 214 -0.73 -2.56 1.37
CA LEU A 214 -0.79 -4.02 1.30
C LEU A 214 -2.20 -4.54 1.03
N GLY A 215 -3.20 -4.01 1.74
CA GLY A 215 -4.59 -4.43 1.59
C GLY A 215 -5.21 -4.07 0.24
N LEU A 216 -4.82 -2.92 -0.33
CA LEU A 216 -5.32 -2.45 -1.61
C LEU A 216 -4.58 -3.06 -2.81
N SER A 217 -3.32 -3.49 -2.64
CA SER A 217 -2.53 -4.14 -3.70
C SER A 217 -2.60 -5.67 -3.67
N SER A 218 -3.65 -6.25 -3.08
CA SER A 218 -3.83 -7.71 -2.93
C SER A 218 -2.69 -8.44 -2.20
N LEU A 219 -1.97 -7.74 -1.32
CA LEU A 219 -0.89 -8.26 -0.49
C LEU A 219 -1.28 -8.32 0.99
N ALA A 220 -2.58 -8.45 1.29
CA ALA A 220 -3.09 -8.56 2.65
C ALA A 220 -2.46 -9.72 3.45
N ARG A 221 -1.90 -10.73 2.75
CA ARG A 221 -1.14 -11.84 3.36
C ARG A 221 0.07 -11.38 4.20
N GLU A 222 0.60 -10.19 3.92
CA GLU A 222 1.77 -9.63 4.61
C GLU A 222 1.39 -8.78 5.84
N ILE A 223 0.10 -8.56 6.08
CA ILE A 223 -0.36 -7.74 7.22
C ILE A 223 0.06 -8.33 8.57
N PRO A 224 -0.04 -9.67 8.83
CA PRO A 224 0.46 -10.24 10.09
C PRO A 224 1.95 -9.98 10.32
N GLU A 225 2.77 -10.03 9.26
CA GLU A 225 4.21 -9.73 9.32
C GLU A 225 4.44 -8.26 9.70
N ALA A 226 3.72 -7.33 9.06
CA ALA A 226 3.80 -5.91 9.39
C ALA A 226 3.41 -5.62 10.86
N LEU A 227 2.36 -6.27 11.37
CA LEU A 227 1.96 -6.15 12.77
C LEU A 227 3.00 -6.77 13.72
N ALA A 228 3.61 -7.89 13.34
CA ALA A 228 4.69 -8.50 14.09
C ALA A 228 5.90 -7.57 14.21
N TRP A 229 6.26 -6.87 13.13
CA TRP A 229 7.30 -5.82 13.17
C TRP A 229 6.92 -4.67 14.09
N MET A 230 5.69 -4.18 14.06
CA MET A 230 5.23 -3.13 14.99
C MET A 230 5.40 -3.57 16.45
N ARG A 231 4.98 -4.81 16.80
CA ARG A 231 5.15 -5.37 18.15
C ARG A 231 6.62 -5.45 18.53
N ALA A 232 7.46 -5.96 17.63
CA ALA A 232 8.87 -6.12 17.90
C ALA A 232 9.61 -4.79 18.09
N LEU A 233 9.19 -3.75 17.36
CA LEU A 233 9.66 -2.37 17.52
C LEU A 233 9.00 -1.61 18.69
N LYS A 234 8.11 -2.28 19.46
CA LYS A 234 7.34 -1.69 20.57
C LYS A 234 6.45 -0.50 20.17
N ILE A 235 6.02 -0.45 18.91
CA ILE A 235 5.12 0.58 18.39
C ILE A 235 3.68 0.20 18.77
N HIS A 236 2.98 1.04 19.50
CA HIS A 236 1.59 0.77 19.88
C HIS A 236 0.64 1.22 18.75
N PRO A 237 -0.05 0.30 18.05
CA PRO A 237 -0.94 0.66 16.96
C PRO A 237 -2.22 1.30 17.51
N SER A 238 -2.79 2.24 16.77
CA SER A 238 -4.12 2.75 17.10
C SER A 238 -5.20 1.72 16.79
N LYS A 239 -6.35 1.78 17.49
CA LYS A 239 -7.55 0.97 17.17
C LYS A 239 -7.92 1.05 15.69
N LYS A 240 -7.76 2.24 15.09
CA LYS A 240 -8.01 2.47 13.67
C LYS A 240 -7.09 1.64 12.78
N THR A 241 -5.77 1.64 13.06
CA THR A 241 -4.80 0.83 12.31
C THR A 241 -5.12 -0.66 12.42
N LEU A 242 -5.36 -1.15 13.64
CA LEU A 242 -5.71 -2.55 13.88
C LEU A 242 -7.02 -2.96 13.18
N SER A 243 -8.03 -2.09 13.21
CA SER A 243 -9.32 -2.38 12.57
C SER A 243 -9.19 -2.51 11.06
N ILE A 244 -8.43 -1.60 10.42
CA ILE A 244 -8.14 -1.68 8.98
C ILE A 244 -7.35 -2.94 8.64
N ALA A 245 -6.33 -3.26 9.45
CA ALA A 245 -5.53 -4.47 9.28
C ALA A 245 -6.39 -5.75 9.33
N LEU A 246 -7.30 -5.83 10.32
CA LEU A 246 -8.21 -6.97 10.49
C LEU A 246 -9.21 -7.09 9.33
N VAL A 247 -9.78 -5.97 8.85
CA VAL A 247 -10.69 -6.00 7.69
C VAL A 247 -9.98 -6.56 6.46
N PHE A 248 -8.79 -6.08 6.13
CA PHE A 248 -8.03 -6.63 5.00
C PHE A 248 -7.59 -8.08 5.23
N TRP A 249 -7.21 -8.45 6.46
CA TRP A 249 -6.83 -9.83 6.78
C TRP A 249 -7.99 -10.81 6.64
N ALA A 250 -9.22 -10.39 6.98
CA ALA A 250 -10.42 -11.21 6.84
C ALA A 250 -10.60 -11.71 5.39
N GLU A 251 -10.22 -10.90 4.39
CA GLU A 251 -10.33 -11.25 2.96
C GLU A 251 -9.50 -12.49 2.57
N VAL A 252 -8.33 -12.66 3.18
CA VAL A 252 -7.38 -13.73 2.84
C VAL A 252 -7.39 -14.89 3.83
N SER A 253 -7.94 -14.67 5.03
CA SER A 253 -7.99 -15.66 6.11
C SER A 253 -9.31 -16.42 6.21
N LEU A 254 -10.43 -15.85 5.75
CA LEU A 254 -11.73 -16.51 5.80
C LEU A 254 -11.97 -17.36 4.53
N ARG A 255 -12.60 -18.53 4.66
CA ARG A 255 -12.98 -19.41 3.55
C ARG A 255 -14.48 -19.25 3.23
N GLY A 256 -14.85 -18.97 1.97
CA GLY A 256 -16.22 -19.12 1.44
C GLY A 256 -17.31 -18.35 2.20
N PRO A 257 -18.62 -18.62 1.96
CA PRO A 257 -19.76 -17.82 2.45
C PRO A 257 -20.00 -17.88 3.98
N LEU A 258 -18.98 -18.25 4.75
CA LEU A 258 -19.02 -18.56 6.18
C LEU A 258 -18.72 -17.34 7.07
N PHE A 259 -19.11 -16.13 6.64
CA PHE A 259 -19.12 -14.98 7.57
C PHE A 259 -20.13 -15.21 8.72
N GLU A 260 -21.11 -16.10 8.55
CA GLU A 260 -22.06 -16.46 9.61
C GLU A 260 -21.42 -17.23 10.78
N ASP A 261 -20.32 -17.96 10.54
CA ASP A 261 -19.54 -18.64 11.59
C ASP A 261 -18.48 -17.72 12.26
N TRP A 262 -18.39 -16.45 11.84
CA TRP A 262 -17.36 -15.47 12.23
C TRP A 262 -17.39 -15.05 13.70
N ALA A 263 -18.40 -15.45 14.47
CA ALA A 263 -18.53 -15.14 15.90
C ALA A 263 -18.34 -16.37 16.80
N GLU A 264 -18.77 -17.56 16.39
CA GLU A 264 -19.01 -18.66 17.34
C GLU A 264 -17.86 -19.68 17.47
N LYS A 265 -16.94 -19.79 16.49
CA LYS A 265 -15.86 -20.82 16.49
C LYS A 265 -14.43 -20.27 16.49
N ASN A 266 -14.28 -19.02 16.91
CA ASN A 266 -13.13 -18.14 16.64
C ASN A 266 -11.76 -18.53 17.20
N SER A 267 -11.59 -19.60 17.95
CA SER A 267 -10.24 -19.92 18.47
C SER A 267 -9.36 -20.68 17.45
N GLN A 268 -9.96 -21.33 16.45
CA GLN A 268 -9.22 -22.22 15.54
C GLN A 268 -8.90 -21.61 14.17
N SER A 269 -9.50 -20.47 13.80
CA SER A 269 -9.25 -19.81 12.51
C SER A 269 -7.97 -18.98 12.52
N GLU A 270 -7.34 -18.77 11.36
CA GLU A 270 -6.19 -17.87 11.22
C GLU A 270 -6.55 -16.41 11.53
N TYR A 271 -7.80 -16.01 11.27
CA TYR A 271 -8.33 -14.71 11.68
C TYR A 271 -8.37 -14.60 13.21
N GLY A 272 -8.97 -15.59 13.86
CA GLY A 272 -9.10 -15.65 15.31
C GLY A 272 -7.76 -15.74 16.03
N ARG A 273 -6.79 -16.47 15.46
CA ARG A 273 -5.41 -16.52 15.95
C ARG A 273 -4.75 -15.15 15.92
N LEU A 274 -4.88 -14.41 14.81
CA LEU A 274 -4.36 -13.04 14.73
C LEU A 274 -5.06 -12.12 15.74
N LEU A 275 -6.37 -12.22 15.90
CA LEU A 275 -7.14 -11.41 16.84
C LEU A 275 -6.74 -11.69 18.30
N ALA A 276 -6.59 -12.97 18.67
CA ALA A 276 -6.10 -13.37 20.00
C ALA A 276 -4.68 -12.86 20.25
N TRP A 277 -3.79 -12.95 19.25
CA TRP A 277 -2.44 -12.41 19.33
C TRP A 277 -2.41 -10.87 19.48
N ILE A 278 -3.30 -10.15 18.79
CA ILE A 278 -3.46 -8.70 18.94
C ILE A 278 -3.96 -8.38 20.36
N ARG A 279 -4.96 -9.12 20.85
CA ARG A 279 -5.52 -8.92 22.19
C ARG A 279 -4.47 -9.13 23.29
N ASP A 280 -3.65 -10.17 23.17
CA ASP A 280 -2.50 -10.40 24.06
C ASP A 280 -1.49 -9.23 24.01
N TRP A 281 -1.26 -8.68 22.82
CA TRP A 281 -0.31 -7.60 22.63
C TRP A 281 -0.78 -6.24 23.17
N VAL A 282 -1.99 -5.79 22.81
CA VAL A 282 -2.46 -4.42 23.14
C VAL A 282 -3.43 -4.37 24.32
N GLY A 283 -3.90 -5.52 24.80
CA GLY A 283 -4.92 -5.64 25.84
C GLY A 283 -6.35 -5.48 25.31
N ASP A 284 -7.32 -5.88 26.14
CA ASP A 284 -8.75 -5.85 25.78
C ASP A 284 -9.25 -4.43 25.48
N GLU A 285 -8.77 -3.42 26.23
CA GLU A 285 -9.20 -2.03 26.06
C GLU A 285 -8.81 -1.44 24.71
N GLN A 286 -7.66 -1.82 24.15
CA GLN A 286 -7.15 -1.32 22.87
C GLN A 286 -7.46 -2.25 21.69
N THR A 287 -8.02 -3.43 21.96
CA THR A 287 -8.48 -4.33 20.90
C THR A 287 -9.66 -3.69 20.16
N PRO A 288 -9.68 -3.73 18.81
CA PRO A 288 -10.83 -3.25 18.03
C PRO A 288 -12.15 -3.89 18.46
N THR A 289 -13.16 -3.05 18.69
CA THR A 289 -14.53 -3.51 18.92
C THR A 289 -15.25 -3.78 17.60
N GLU A 290 -16.40 -4.44 17.65
CA GLU A 290 -17.24 -4.65 16.44
C GLU A 290 -17.57 -3.33 15.75
N TRP A 291 -17.87 -2.28 16.51
CA TRP A 291 -18.12 -0.93 15.99
C TRP A 291 -16.91 -0.37 15.23
N ASP A 292 -15.70 -0.57 15.75
CA ASP A 292 -14.46 -0.14 15.08
C ASP A 292 -14.25 -0.90 13.76
N ILE A 293 -14.54 -2.20 13.74
CA ILE A 293 -14.49 -3.03 12.54
C ILE A 293 -15.51 -2.55 11.49
N GLN A 294 -16.77 -2.30 11.88
CA GLN A 294 -17.78 -1.77 10.96
C GLN A 294 -17.35 -0.43 10.36
N ARG A 295 -16.77 0.47 11.17
CA ARG A 295 -16.24 1.76 10.70
C ARG A 295 -15.06 1.56 9.73
N ALA A 296 -14.16 0.63 10.04
CA ALA A 296 -13.03 0.30 9.17
C ALA A 296 -13.51 -0.33 7.85
N LEU A 297 -14.53 -1.17 7.87
CA LEU A 297 -15.12 -1.78 6.67
C LEU A 297 -15.69 -0.73 5.73
N ARG A 298 -16.44 0.25 6.25
CA ARG A 298 -16.89 1.42 5.45
C ARG A 298 -15.72 2.22 4.91
N ALA A 299 -14.66 2.40 5.71
CA ALA A 299 -13.46 3.12 5.26
C ALA A 299 -12.72 2.37 4.15
N VAL A 300 -12.59 1.05 4.24
CA VAL A 300 -11.97 0.19 3.22
C VAL A 300 -12.81 0.17 1.94
N ALA A 301 -14.15 0.02 2.06
CA ALA A 301 -15.06 0.13 0.92
C ALA A 301 -14.87 1.48 0.20
N LYS A 302 -14.89 2.59 0.95
CA LYS A 302 -14.61 3.93 0.41
C LYS A 302 -13.21 4.07 -0.19
N MET A 303 -12.22 3.32 0.30
CA MET A 303 -10.88 3.34 -0.29
C MET A 303 -10.84 2.61 -1.63
N ARG A 304 -11.65 1.56 -1.80
CA ARG A 304 -11.75 0.78 -3.04
C ARG A 304 -12.63 1.43 -4.09
N ASP A 305 -13.66 2.17 -3.67
CA ASP A 305 -14.50 2.90 -4.60
C ASP A 305 -13.67 3.98 -5.34
N ASP A 306 -13.63 3.89 -6.66
CA ASP A 306 -12.90 4.78 -7.58
C ASP A 306 -13.42 6.23 -7.57
N SER A 307 -14.46 6.54 -6.80
CA SER A 307 -15.08 7.86 -6.69
C SER A 307 -14.39 8.78 -5.67
N PHE A 308 -13.26 8.38 -5.08
CA PHE A 308 -12.55 9.17 -4.09
C PHE A 308 -11.97 10.47 -4.69
N GLY A 309 -12.55 11.62 -4.33
CA GLY A 309 -12.06 12.96 -4.70
C GLY A 309 -12.76 13.60 -5.89
N ARG A 310 -13.93 13.09 -6.31
CA ARG A 310 -14.90 13.95 -7.00
C ARG A 310 -15.56 14.85 -5.94
N PRO A 311 -15.50 16.18 -6.10
CA PRO A 311 -16.12 17.12 -5.15
C PRO A 311 -17.62 16.95 -5.05
#